data_AF-A0A939V6U5-F1
#
_entry.id   AF-A0A939V6U5-F1
#
_cell.length_a   1.000
_cell.length_b   1.000
_cell.length_c   1.000
_cell.angle_alpha   90.00
_cell.angle_beta   90.00
_cell.angle_gamma   90.00
#
_symmetry.space_group_name_H-M   'P 1'
#
loop_
_entity.id
_entity.type
_entity.pdbx_description
1 polymer ?
#
loop_
_entity_poly.entity_id
_entity_poly.type
_entity_poly.pdbx_seq_one_letter_code
_entity_poly.pdbx_strand_id
1 'polypeptide(L)'
;MDFTLISIYFGIITVICLVIVAMIIVTNRHIATLEKNVSYVQDTIIKMQNTLRNKSATNAVAEHAEMIYQDLLQNLIPILAALDIMPRNTSEHPLWRTLGGLLDEYAANPFVMEKLRRAIKLDANVKRNVSNYMSRAESLLDNLNATEPDGILATTFLNGLLGQSLTFFTQAYQLATADEDIK
;
A
#
# COMPACT_ATOMS: atom_id res chain seq x y z
N MET A 1 80.42 -21.81 -38.53
CA MET A 1 79.56 -20.63 -38.80
C MET A 1 78.26 -20.86 -38.04
N ASP A 2 78.33 -20.87 -36.71
CA ASP A 2 77.29 -21.54 -35.89
C ASP A 2 76.81 -20.67 -34.71
N PHE A 3 77.67 -19.81 -34.16
CA PHE A 3 77.31 -18.99 -32.99
C PHE A 3 76.40 -17.79 -33.33
N THR A 4 76.57 -17.20 -34.52
CA THR A 4 75.77 -16.05 -34.98
C THR A 4 74.33 -16.45 -35.31
N LEU A 5 74.12 -17.60 -35.96
CA LEU A 5 72.79 -18.11 -36.25
C LEU A 5 72.03 -18.48 -34.97
N ILE A 6 72.68 -19.14 -34.01
CA ILE A 6 72.07 -19.49 -32.71
C ILE A 6 71.65 -18.22 -31.94
N SER A 7 72.48 -17.17 -31.94
CA SER A 7 72.15 -15.89 -31.31
C SER A 7 70.96 -15.19 -31.97
N ILE A 8 70.85 -15.25 -33.31
CA ILE A 8 69.71 -14.69 -34.04
C ILE A 8 68.41 -15.45 -33.72
N TYR A 9 68.45 -16.79 -33.66
CA TYR A 9 67.28 -17.59 -33.28
C TYR A 9 66.81 -17.30 -31.85
N PHE A 10 67.74 -17.18 -30.89
CA PHE A 10 67.41 -16.79 -29.52
C PHE A 10 66.76 -15.40 -29.46
N GLY A 11 67.30 -14.44 -30.22
CA GLY A 11 66.76 -13.09 -30.32
C GLY A 11 65.31 -13.09 -30.84
N ILE A 12 65.04 -13.83 -31.92
CA ILE A 12 63.69 -13.94 -32.50
C ILE A 12 62.71 -14.55 -31.50
N ILE A 13 63.09 -15.63 -30.80
CA ILE A 13 62.23 -16.28 -29.81
C ILE A 13 61.90 -15.32 -28.66
N THR A 14 62.89 -14.58 -28.15
CA THR A 14 62.65 -13.60 -27.08
C THR A 14 61.70 -12.48 -27.50
N VAL A 15 61.78 -12.01 -28.74
CA VAL A 15 60.87 -10.98 -29.26
C VAL A 15 59.45 -11.52 -29.39
N ILE A 16 59.27 -12.74 -29.90
CA ILE A 16 57.95 -13.39 -30.00
C ILE A 16 57.33 -13.58 -28.62
N CYS A 17 58.10 -14.04 -27.63
CA CYS A 17 57.62 -14.18 -26.25
C CYS A 17 57.15 -12.84 -25.65
N LEU A 18 57.90 -11.76 -25.88
CA LEU A 18 57.51 -10.42 -25.41
C LEU A 18 56.20 -9.94 -26.03
N VAL A 19 55.98 -10.20 -27.32
CA VAL A 19 54.73 -9.85 -28.01
C VAL A 19 53.54 -10.63 -27.45
N ILE A 20 53.69 -11.93 -27.20
CA ILE A 20 52.63 -12.77 -26.62
C ILE A 20 52.28 -12.29 -25.22
N VAL A 21 53.27 -12.00 -24.38
CA VAL A 21 53.04 -11.49 -23.02
C VAL A 21 52.33 -10.14 -23.04
N ALA A 22 52.75 -9.22 -23.92
CA ALA A 22 52.09 -7.93 -24.08
C ALA A 22 50.61 -8.09 -24.50
N MET A 23 50.32 -9.01 -25.43
CA MET A 23 48.96 -9.31 -25.88
C MET A 23 48.08 -9.86 -24.75
N ILE A 24 48.61 -10.77 -23.92
CA ILE A 24 47.90 -11.32 -22.76
C ILE A 24 47.56 -10.22 -21.75
N ILE A 25 48.50 -9.31 -21.46
CA ILE A 25 48.29 -8.20 -20.53
C ILE A 25 47.19 -7.25 -21.02
N VAL A 26 47.19 -6.88 -22.31
CA VAL A 26 46.17 -6.01 -22.90
C VAL A 26 44.79 -6.68 -22.85
N THR A 27 44.72 -7.96 -23.19
CA THR A 27 43.46 -8.73 -23.19
C THR A 27 42.88 -8.84 -21.78
N ASN A 28 43.70 -9.15 -20.77
CA ASN A 28 43.26 -9.22 -19.38
C ASN A 28 42.76 -7.88 -18.85
N ARG A 29 43.39 -6.76 -19.23
CA ARG A 29 42.91 -5.42 -18.86
C ARG A 29 41.57 -5.08 -19.51
N HIS A 30 41.34 -5.48 -20.76
CA HIS A 30 40.06 -5.29 -21.43
C HIS A 30 38.95 -6.14 -20.80
N ILE A 31 39.22 -7.40 -20.47
CA ILE A 31 38.26 -8.28 -19.78
C ILE A 31 37.88 -7.70 -18.41
N ALA A 32 38.86 -7.27 -17.60
CA ALA A 32 38.59 -6.65 -16.30
C ALA A 32 37.75 -5.36 -16.40
N THR A 33 37.89 -4.61 -17.50
CA THR A 33 37.09 -3.40 -17.75
C THR A 33 35.67 -3.75 -18.21
N LEU A 34 35.53 -4.79 -19.04
CA LEU A 34 34.23 -5.31 -19.47
C LEU A 34 33.44 -5.88 -18.28
N GLU A 35 34.07 -6.63 -17.38
CA GLU A 35 33.45 -7.14 -16.16
C GLU A 35 32.93 -6.01 -15.26
N LYS A 36 33.72 -4.94 -15.08
CA LYS A 36 33.29 -3.75 -14.33
C LYS A 36 32.08 -3.07 -14.96
N ASN A 37 32.07 -2.92 -16.29
CA ASN A 37 30.95 -2.31 -17.00
C ASN A 37 29.67 -3.18 -16.93
N VAL A 38 29.80 -4.51 -17.03
CA VAL A 38 28.67 -5.44 -16.89
C VAL A 38 28.10 -5.40 -15.48
N SER A 39 28.97 -5.41 -14.45
CA SER A 39 28.54 -5.31 -13.04
C SER A 39 27.82 -3.99 -12.76
N TYR A 40 28.31 -2.88 -13.32
CA TYR A 40 27.66 -1.57 -13.20
C TYR A 40 26.28 -1.54 -13.87
N VAL A 41 26.13 -2.12 -15.07
CA VAL A 41 24.84 -2.20 -15.77
C VAL A 41 23.85 -3.08 -15.00
N GLN A 42 24.30 -4.22 -14.46
CA GLN A 42 23.46 -5.09 -13.63
C GLN A 42 22.96 -4.37 -12.37
N ASP A 43 23.84 -3.68 -11.65
CA ASP A 43 23.46 -2.91 -10.45
C ASP A 43 22.46 -1.80 -10.78
N THR A 44 22.64 -1.13 -11.93
CA THR A 44 21.71 -0.10 -12.40
C THR A 44 20.34 -0.69 -12.77
N ILE A 45 20.30 -1.86 -13.43
CA ILE A 45 19.06 -2.58 -13.74
C ILE A 45 18.32 -2.99 -12.47
N ILE A 46 19.03 -3.53 -11.47
CA ILE A 46 18.45 -3.92 -10.17
C ILE A 46 17.86 -2.70 -9.46
N LYS A 47 18.59 -1.57 -9.44
CA LYS A 47 18.09 -0.31 -8.87
C LYS A 47 16.83 0.17 -9.60
N MET A 48 16.84 0.20 -10.93
CA MET A 48 15.65 0.57 -11.73
C MET A 48 14.47 -0.35 -11.46
N GLN A 49 14.68 -1.67 -11.40
CA GLN A 49 13.64 -2.64 -11.07
C GLN A 49 13.08 -2.43 -9.67
N ASN A 50 13.91 -2.15 -8.67
CA ASN A 50 13.46 -1.86 -7.31
C ASN A 50 12.65 -0.55 -7.23
N THR A 51 13.09 0.50 -7.93
CA THR A 51 12.34 1.77 -8.00
C THR A 51 10.99 1.58 -8.71
N LEU A 52 10.94 0.84 -9.82
CA LEU A 52 9.70 0.54 -10.54
C LEU A 52 8.78 -0.37 -9.72
N ARG A 53 9.31 -1.38 -9.02
CA ARG A 53 8.56 -2.26 -8.13
C ARG A 53 7.95 -1.48 -6.97
N ASN A 54 8.71 -0.58 -6.35
CA ASN A 54 8.19 0.28 -5.28
C ASN A 54 7.11 1.23 -5.81
N LYS A 55 7.32 1.88 -6.96
CA LYS A 55 6.32 2.78 -7.55
C LYS A 55 5.05 2.03 -7.98
N SER A 56 5.18 0.83 -8.53
CA SER A 56 4.06 -0.04 -8.87
C SER A 56 3.31 -0.51 -7.64
N ALA A 57 4.01 -0.87 -6.57
CA ALA A 57 3.39 -1.24 -5.30
C ALA A 57 2.65 -0.04 -4.68
N THR A 58 3.24 1.16 -4.70
CA THR A 58 2.59 2.38 -4.21
C THR A 58 1.36 2.76 -5.03
N ASN A 59 1.42 2.65 -6.36
CA ASN A 59 0.27 2.92 -7.23
C ASN A 59 -0.83 1.88 -7.06
N ALA A 60 -0.48 0.59 -6.97
CA ALA A 60 -1.45 -0.47 -6.71
C ALA A 60 -2.10 -0.28 -5.32
N VAL A 61 -1.32 0.04 -4.28
CA VAL A 61 -1.86 0.32 -2.95
C VAL A 61 -2.78 1.54 -2.96
N ALA A 62 -2.44 2.61 -3.70
CA ALA A 62 -3.29 3.79 -3.82
C ALA A 62 -4.60 3.50 -4.58
N GLU A 63 -4.54 2.73 -5.67
CA GLU A 63 -5.72 2.32 -6.45
C GLU A 63 -6.62 1.37 -5.64
N HIS A 64 -6.03 0.41 -4.92
CA HIS A 64 -6.76 -0.47 -4.02
C HIS A 64 -7.37 0.28 -2.84
N ALA A 65 -6.68 1.29 -2.27
CA ALA A 65 -7.22 2.10 -1.19
C ALA A 65 -8.42 2.94 -1.65
N GLU A 66 -8.36 3.53 -2.84
CA GLU A 66 -9.47 4.31 -3.41
C GLU A 66 -10.72 3.44 -3.64
N MET A 67 -10.55 2.23 -4.18
CA MET A 67 -11.67 1.28 -4.33
C MET A 67 -12.30 0.93 -2.99
N ILE A 68 -11.50 0.70 -1.95
CA ILE A 68 -12.01 0.42 -0.59
C ILE A 68 -12.74 1.64 -0.03
N TYR A 69 -12.23 2.86 -0.22
CA TYR A 69 -12.88 4.07 0.26
C TYR A 69 -14.20 4.36 -0.44
N GLN A 70 -14.28 4.16 -1.75
CA GLN A 70 -15.53 4.30 -2.50
C GLN A 70 -16.57 3.29 -2.06
N ASP A 71 -16.14 2.07 -1.77
CA ASP A 71 -17.03 1.03 -1.32
C ASP A 71 -17.55 1.26 0.12
N LEU A 72 -16.70 1.73 1.04
CA LEU A 72 -17.15 2.22 2.35
C LEU A 72 -18.15 3.37 2.22
N LEU A 73 -17.87 4.34 1.35
CA LEU A 73 -18.76 5.47 1.08
C LEU A 73 -20.11 5.02 0.53
N GLN A 74 -20.13 4.05 -0.38
CA GLN A 74 -21.36 3.54 -0.98
C GLN A 74 -22.30 2.94 0.05
N ASN A 75 -21.76 2.28 1.09
CA ASN A 75 -22.55 1.77 2.21
C ASN A 75 -23.01 2.90 3.17
N LEU A 76 -22.28 4.01 3.27
CA LEU A 76 -22.64 5.14 4.14
C LEU A 76 -23.77 6.01 3.60
N ILE A 77 -23.86 6.22 2.28
CA ILE A 77 -24.88 7.06 1.65
C ILE A 77 -26.32 6.70 2.09
N PRO A 78 -26.78 5.44 1.98
CA PRO A 78 -28.13 5.08 2.40
C PRO A 78 -28.35 5.22 3.91
N ILE A 79 -27.29 5.09 4.72
CA ILE A 79 -27.35 5.27 6.17
C ILE A 79 -27.59 6.75 6.51
N LEU A 80 -26.79 7.66 5.94
CA LEU A 80 -26.97 9.11 6.19
C LEU A 80 -28.32 9.61 5.69
N ALA A 81 -28.79 9.11 4.55
CA ALA A 81 -30.12 9.44 4.03
C ALA A 81 -31.23 9.01 5.01
N ALA A 82 -31.12 7.83 5.63
CA ALA A 82 -32.08 7.37 6.63
C ALA A 82 -32.05 8.18 7.94
N LEU A 83 -30.92 8.82 8.24
CA LEU A 83 -30.75 9.66 9.43
C LEU A 83 -31.06 11.15 9.19
N ASP A 84 -31.24 11.53 7.93
CA ASP A 84 -31.34 12.92 7.47
C ASP A 84 -30.11 13.76 7.87
N ILE A 85 -28.91 13.21 7.63
CA ILE A 85 -27.64 13.85 7.98
C ILE A 85 -26.90 14.23 6.70
N MET A 86 -26.42 15.47 6.65
CA MET A 86 -25.61 15.96 5.54
C MET A 86 -24.10 15.76 5.81
N PRO A 87 -23.29 15.45 4.79
CA PRO A 87 -21.84 15.45 4.91
C PRO A 87 -21.29 16.85 5.25
N ARG A 88 -20.11 16.92 5.87
CA ARG A 88 -19.40 18.19 6.09
C ARG A 88 -19.19 18.95 4.78
N ASN A 89 -19.26 20.28 4.83
CA ASN A 89 -18.90 21.14 3.71
C ASN A 89 -17.40 21.51 3.75
N THR A 90 -16.53 20.51 3.57
CA THR A 90 -15.07 20.66 3.58
C THR A 90 -14.48 20.15 2.26
N SER A 91 -13.21 20.47 2.00
CA SER A 91 -12.44 19.96 0.84
C SER A 91 -11.86 18.56 1.06
N GLU A 92 -12.27 17.88 2.13
CA GLU A 92 -11.79 16.53 2.46
C GLU A 92 -12.36 15.47 1.50
N HIS A 93 -11.79 14.27 1.53
CA HIS A 93 -12.30 13.13 0.79
C HIS A 93 -13.79 12.86 1.14
N PRO A 94 -14.67 12.53 0.17
CA PRO A 94 -16.11 12.35 0.41
C PRO A 94 -16.44 11.37 1.55
N LEU A 95 -15.65 10.32 1.73
CA LEU A 95 -15.77 9.39 2.87
C LEU A 95 -15.63 10.11 4.22
N TRP A 96 -14.56 10.89 4.40
CA TRP A 96 -14.27 11.60 5.64
C TRP A 96 -15.28 12.71 5.91
N ARG A 97 -15.78 13.37 4.86
CA ARG A 97 -16.86 14.35 4.98
C ARG A 97 -18.14 13.73 5.50
N THR A 98 -18.47 12.54 4.99
CA THR A 98 -19.69 11.78 5.33
C THR A 98 -19.60 11.26 6.77
N LEU A 99 -18.49 10.61 7.12
CA LEU A 99 -18.24 10.14 8.48
C LEU A 99 -18.14 11.27 9.50
N GLY A 100 -17.44 12.33 9.12
CA GLY A 100 -17.28 13.52 9.93
C GLY A 100 -18.61 14.20 10.22
N GLY A 101 -19.51 14.30 9.23
CA GLY A 101 -20.84 14.90 9.41
C GLY A 101 -21.71 14.06 10.34
N LEU A 102 -21.68 12.74 10.20
CA LEU A 102 -22.38 11.81 11.09
C LEU A 102 -21.90 11.93 12.54
N LEU A 103 -20.59 11.93 12.77
CA LEU A 103 -20.03 11.98 14.11
C LEU A 103 -20.17 13.37 14.75
N ASP A 104 -20.12 14.44 13.97
CA ASP A 104 -20.41 15.79 14.47
C ASP A 104 -21.89 15.90 14.90
N GLU A 105 -22.81 15.41 14.08
CA GLU A 105 -24.23 15.42 14.39
C GLU A 105 -24.52 14.54 15.62
N TYR A 106 -23.86 13.39 15.75
CA TYR A 106 -23.95 12.56 16.95
C TYR A 106 -23.38 13.24 18.20
N ALA A 107 -22.24 13.93 18.08
CA ALA A 107 -21.64 14.67 19.19
C ALA A 107 -22.53 15.85 19.64
N ALA A 108 -23.19 16.53 18.69
CA ALA A 108 -24.15 17.59 18.97
C ALA A 108 -25.48 17.04 19.51
N ASN A 109 -25.89 15.86 19.05
CA ASN A 109 -27.17 15.24 19.38
C ASN A 109 -27.05 13.72 19.57
N PRO A 110 -26.97 13.23 20.83
CA PRO A 110 -26.91 11.81 21.12
C PRO A 110 -28.10 10.99 20.59
N PHE A 111 -29.24 11.63 20.30
CA PHE A 111 -30.42 10.97 19.73
C PHE A 111 -30.18 10.41 18.32
N VAL A 112 -29.11 10.82 17.62
CA VAL A 112 -28.69 10.21 16.35
C VAL A 112 -28.45 8.72 16.48
N MET A 113 -27.93 8.25 17.63
CA MET A 113 -27.78 6.83 17.93
C MET A 113 -29.14 6.10 17.93
N GLU A 114 -30.15 6.69 18.57
CA GLU A 114 -31.50 6.11 18.61
C GLU A 114 -32.18 6.14 17.23
N LYS A 115 -31.95 7.19 16.44
CA LYS A 115 -32.40 7.23 15.04
C LYS A 115 -31.80 6.08 14.24
N LEU A 116 -30.49 5.85 14.37
CA LEU A 116 -29.81 4.77 13.68
C LEU A 116 -30.29 3.40 14.15
N ARG A 117 -30.44 3.19 15.46
CA ARG A 117 -30.99 1.96 16.01
C ARG A 117 -32.36 1.64 15.40
N ARG A 118 -33.26 2.63 15.33
CA ARG A 118 -34.58 2.49 14.70
C ARG A 118 -34.49 2.21 13.22
N ALA A 119 -33.62 2.93 12.49
CA ALA A 119 -33.41 2.71 11.07
C ALA A 119 -32.91 1.28 10.79
N ILE A 120 -31.98 0.75 11.58
CA ILE A 120 -31.51 -0.64 11.49
C ILE A 120 -32.66 -1.63 11.76
N LYS A 121 -33.52 -1.34 12.74
CA LYS A 121 -34.64 -2.24 13.10
C LYS A 121 -35.77 -2.24 12.06
N LEU A 122 -36.02 -1.11 11.42
CA LEU A 122 -37.17 -0.89 10.55
C LEU A 122 -36.85 -1.05 9.05
N ASP A 123 -35.62 -0.77 8.64
CA ASP A 123 -35.19 -0.81 7.23
C ASP A 123 -34.08 -1.86 7.04
N ALA A 124 -34.44 -2.95 6.35
CA ALA A 124 -33.52 -4.04 6.03
C ALA A 124 -32.34 -3.59 5.13
N ASN A 125 -32.55 -2.58 4.28
CA ASN A 125 -31.48 -2.02 3.46
C ASN A 125 -30.48 -1.25 4.33
N VAL A 126 -30.95 -0.44 5.28
CA VAL A 126 -30.06 0.24 6.24
C VAL A 126 -29.30 -0.78 7.09
N LYS A 127 -29.99 -1.80 7.63
CA LYS A 127 -29.35 -2.90 8.39
C LYS A 127 -28.22 -3.56 7.61
N ARG A 128 -28.48 -3.91 6.34
CA ARG A 128 -27.48 -4.53 5.46
C ARG A 128 -26.29 -3.60 5.20
N ASN A 129 -26.54 -2.33 4.90
CA ASN A 129 -25.46 -1.37 4.63
C ASN A 129 -24.61 -1.10 5.89
N VAL A 130 -25.22 -1.03 7.08
CA VAL A 130 -24.48 -0.92 8.34
C VAL A 130 -23.61 -2.15 8.56
N SER A 131 -24.16 -3.35 8.41
CA SER A 131 -23.39 -4.60 8.56
C SER A 131 -22.25 -4.72 7.56
N ASN A 132 -22.50 -4.37 6.29
CA ASN A 132 -21.47 -4.35 5.25
C ASN A 132 -20.39 -3.32 5.56
N TYR A 133 -20.76 -2.12 5.99
CA TYR A 133 -19.80 -1.08 6.38
C TYR A 133 -18.90 -1.58 7.52
N MET A 134 -19.48 -2.14 8.58
CA MET A 134 -18.73 -2.68 9.72
C MET A 134 -17.72 -3.74 9.29
N SER A 135 -18.17 -4.76 8.54
CA SER A 135 -17.30 -5.85 8.09
C SER A 135 -16.13 -5.35 7.22
N ARG A 136 -16.37 -4.37 6.36
CA ARG A 136 -15.35 -3.84 5.44
C ARG A 136 -14.40 -2.88 6.13
N ALA A 137 -14.89 -2.08 7.07
CA ALA A 137 -14.05 -1.22 7.90
C ALA A 137 -13.15 -2.06 8.82
N GLU A 138 -13.67 -3.14 9.42
CA GLU A 138 -12.90 -4.11 10.20
C GLU A 138 -11.83 -4.78 9.33
N SER A 139 -12.19 -5.31 8.17
CA SER A 139 -11.22 -5.93 7.26
C SER A 139 -10.11 -4.96 6.82
N LEU A 140 -10.44 -3.68 6.58
CA LEU A 140 -9.44 -2.66 6.28
C LEU A 140 -8.49 -2.44 7.47
N LEU A 141 -9.01 -2.31 8.68
CA LEU A 141 -8.20 -2.13 9.89
C LEU A 141 -7.31 -3.35 10.16
N ASP A 142 -7.85 -4.56 9.98
CA ASP A 142 -7.09 -5.81 10.14
C ASP A 142 -5.96 -5.92 9.10
N ASN A 143 -6.23 -5.56 7.84
CA ASN A 143 -5.20 -5.52 6.81
C ASN A 143 -4.10 -4.49 7.10
N LEU A 144 -4.48 -3.31 7.61
CA LEU A 144 -3.53 -2.28 8.02
C LEU A 144 -2.68 -2.75 9.21
N ASN A 145 -3.29 -3.36 10.23
CA ASN A 145 -2.60 -3.93 11.38
C ASN A 145 -1.68 -5.11 11.00
N ALA A 146 -2.09 -5.95 10.04
CA ALA A 146 -1.26 -7.05 9.57
C ALA A 146 -0.04 -6.59 8.76
N THR A 147 -0.17 -5.45 8.06
CA THR A 147 0.90 -4.90 7.22
C THR A 147 1.86 -4.03 8.02
N GLU A 148 1.35 -3.21 8.95
CA GLU A 148 2.14 -2.34 9.83
C GLU A 148 1.53 -2.28 11.25
N PRO A 149 1.77 -3.29 12.11
CA PRO A 149 1.13 -3.42 13.42
C PRO A 149 1.45 -2.26 14.40
N ASP A 150 2.65 -1.68 14.29
CA ASP A 150 3.08 -0.51 15.07
C ASP A 150 3.13 0.78 14.21
N GLY A 151 2.48 0.75 13.04
CA GLY A 151 2.45 1.86 12.10
C GLY A 151 1.66 3.05 12.65
N ILE A 152 2.20 4.27 12.47
CA ILE A 152 1.48 5.52 12.75
C ILE A 152 0.17 5.56 11.95
N LEU A 153 0.13 4.96 10.76
CA LEU A 153 -1.07 4.90 9.92
C LEU A 153 -2.17 4.03 10.55
N ALA A 154 -1.85 2.80 10.97
CA ALA A 154 -2.82 1.88 11.58
C ALA A 154 -3.44 2.49 12.86
N THR A 155 -2.60 3.04 13.73
CA THR A 155 -3.04 3.73 14.95
C THR A 155 -3.85 5.00 14.66
N THR A 156 -3.54 5.74 13.59
CA THR A 156 -4.31 6.92 13.17
C THR A 156 -5.69 6.55 12.62
N PHE A 157 -5.80 5.47 11.85
CA PHE A 157 -7.10 4.99 11.35
C PHE A 157 -7.97 4.41 12.46
N LEU A 158 -7.36 3.63 13.37
CA LEU A 158 -8.05 3.03 14.52
C LEU A 158 -8.58 4.08 15.50
N ASN A 159 -7.79 5.10 15.82
CA ASN A 159 -8.19 6.14 16.77
C ASN A 159 -8.94 7.32 16.10
N GLY A 160 -8.92 7.37 14.76
CA GLY A 160 -9.52 8.43 13.96
C GLY A 160 -11.00 8.19 13.61
N LEU A 161 -11.47 8.88 12.57
CA LEU A 161 -12.87 8.84 12.11
C LEU A 161 -13.36 7.42 11.77
N LEU A 162 -12.49 6.58 11.20
CA LEU A 162 -12.86 5.22 10.81
C LEU A 162 -13.19 4.36 12.04
N GLY A 163 -12.29 4.26 13.03
CA GLY A 163 -12.56 3.47 14.24
C GLY A 163 -13.67 4.05 15.13
N GLN A 164 -13.80 5.37 15.22
CA GLN A 164 -14.93 6.00 15.93
C GLN A 164 -16.27 5.69 15.26
N SER A 165 -16.33 5.75 13.93
CA SER A 165 -17.54 5.38 13.18
C SER A 165 -17.88 3.90 13.32
N LEU A 166 -16.87 3.01 13.29
CA LEU A 166 -17.06 1.58 13.52
C LEU A 166 -17.66 1.34 14.90
N THR A 167 -17.11 1.96 15.95
CA THR A 167 -17.64 1.89 17.31
C THR A 167 -19.09 2.35 17.38
N PHE A 168 -19.41 3.48 16.74
CA PHE A 168 -20.77 4.03 16.68
C PHE A 168 -21.74 3.04 16.01
N PHE A 169 -21.39 2.50 14.85
CA PHE A 169 -22.24 1.54 14.13
C PHE A 169 -22.41 0.22 14.88
N THR A 170 -21.35 -0.30 15.50
CA THR A 170 -21.42 -1.52 16.31
C THR A 170 -22.37 -1.36 17.48
N GLN A 171 -22.29 -0.25 18.21
CA GLN A 171 -23.20 0.05 19.31
C GLN A 171 -24.66 0.15 18.83
N ALA A 172 -24.91 0.89 17.75
CA ALA A 172 -26.25 1.03 17.19
C ALA A 172 -26.83 -0.33 16.74
N TYR A 173 -26.00 -1.16 16.12
CA TYR A 173 -26.37 -2.48 15.64
C TYR A 173 -26.72 -3.42 16.81
N GLN A 174 -25.87 -3.47 17.84
CA GLN A 174 -26.14 -4.26 19.06
C GLN A 174 -27.43 -3.83 19.74
N LEU A 175 -27.67 -2.52 19.88
CA LEU A 175 -28.91 -2.00 20.47
C LEU A 175 -30.15 -2.32 19.62
N ALA A 176 -30.01 -2.45 18.31
CA ALA A 176 -31.12 -2.78 17.43
C ALA A 176 -31.49 -4.27 17.52
N THR A 177 -30.52 -5.14 17.76
CA THR A 177 -30.71 -6.61 17.83
C THR A 177 -30.98 -7.12 19.25
N ALA A 178 -30.55 -6.41 20.30
CA ALA A 178 -30.72 -6.85 21.70
C ALA A 178 -32.20 -6.95 22.15
N ASP A 179 -33.11 -6.21 21.49
CA ASP A 179 -34.56 -6.27 21.76
C ASP A 179 -35.23 -7.56 21.24
N GLU A 180 -34.55 -8.41 20.46
CA GLU A 180 -35.13 -9.65 19.93
C GLU A 180 -35.10 -10.82 20.95
N ASP A 181 -34.33 -10.71 22.03
CA ASP A 181 -34.11 -11.76 23.05
C ASP A 181 -35.03 -11.68 24.28
N ILE A 182 -35.96 -10.71 24.33
CA ILE A 182 -37.00 -10.66 25.38
C ILE A 182 -38.32 -11.14 24.76
N LYS A 183 -38.47 -12.46 24.67
CA LYS A 183 -39.75 -13.14 24.43
C LYS A 183 -39.98 -14.22 25.47
#